data_AF-A0A4Y2VBJ3-F1
#
_entry.id   AF-A0A4Y2VBJ3-F1
#
_cell.length_a   1.000
_cell.length_b   1.000
_cell.length_c   1.000
_cell.angle_alpha   90.00
_cell.angle_beta   90.00
_cell.angle_gamma   90.00
#
_symmetry.space_group_name_H-M   'P 1'
#
loop_
_entity.id
_entity.type
_entity.pdbx_description
1 polymer ?
#
loop_
_entity_poly.entity_id
_entity_poly.type
_entity_poly.pdbx_seq_one_letter_code
_entity_poly.pdbx_strand_id
1 'polypeptide(L)'
;MSRHVYFNILDDQVLPFSQHLHDEYALVTLFFKMTTAQFIGLEEYVTGFMNTHTQHVDWPAKSTDLNPIENLCDMLKQRVKRRNQHSRNLVDLRNQILSEGLKLYATYRQNLLDSLPN
;
A
#
# COMPACT_ATOMS: atom_id res chain seq x y z
N MET A 1 2.14 -3.59 -16.26
CA MET A 1 3.42 -3.45 -15.55
C MET A 1 4.28 -4.65 -15.88
N SER A 2 5.57 -4.51 -16.20
CA SER A 2 6.44 -5.68 -16.41
C SER A 2 6.97 -6.21 -15.07
N ARG A 3 7.43 -7.46 -15.06
CA ARG A 3 8.05 -8.09 -13.89
C ARG A 3 9.25 -7.29 -13.37
N HIS A 4 10.12 -6.83 -14.26
CA HIS A 4 11.30 -6.03 -13.89
C HIS A 4 10.93 -4.69 -13.25
N VAL A 5 9.94 -3.98 -13.81
CA VAL A 5 9.49 -2.71 -13.21
C VAL A 5 8.88 -2.96 -11.83
N TYR A 6 8.18 -4.08 -11.65
CA TYR A 6 7.63 -4.45 -10.35
C TYR A 6 8.73 -4.70 -9.31
N PHE A 7 9.75 -5.49 -9.65
CA PHE A 7 10.88 -5.73 -8.74
C PHE A 7 11.63 -4.44 -8.40
N ASN A 8 11.87 -3.55 -9.37
CA ASN A 8 12.49 -2.26 -9.07
C ASN A 8 11.66 -1.42 -8.08
N ILE A 9 10.33 -1.45 -8.18
CA ILE A 9 9.46 -0.75 -7.21
C ILE A 9 9.59 -1.37 -5.82
N LEU A 10 9.68 -2.71 -5.73
CA LEU A 10 9.94 -3.35 -4.45
C LEU A 10 11.25 -2.82 -3.87
N ASP A 11 12.34 -2.91 -4.64
CA ASP A 11 13.70 -2.55 -4.24
C ASP A 11 13.85 -1.10 -3.81
N ASP A 12 13.28 -0.19 -4.60
CA ASP A 12 13.46 1.25 -4.40
C ASP A 12 12.55 1.82 -3.31
N GLN A 13 11.40 1.19 -3.03
CA GLN A 13 10.37 1.78 -2.16
C GLN A 13 9.90 0.87 -1.04
N VAL A 14 9.58 -0.39 -1.33
CA VAL A 14 8.97 -1.29 -0.34
C VAL A 14 10.01 -1.77 0.66
N LEU A 15 11.23 -2.10 0.22
CA LEU A 15 12.27 -2.61 1.11
C LEU A 15 12.78 -1.55 2.08
N PRO A 16 13.16 -0.33 1.63
CA PRO A 16 13.64 0.71 2.54
C PRO A 16 12.55 1.11 3.55
N PHE A 17 11.29 1.13 3.13
CA PHE A 17 10.17 1.42 4.02
C PHE A 17 9.94 0.32 5.06
N SER A 18 10.01 -0.95 4.66
CA SER A 18 9.91 -2.08 5.59
C SER A 18 11.02 -2.06 6.63
N GLN A 19 12.27 -1.78 6.21
CA GLN A 19 13.41 -1.68 7.13
C GLN A 19 13.22 -0.50 8.09
N HIS A 20 12.77 0.65 7.60
CA HIS A 20 12.49 1.80 8.44
C HIS A 20 11.43 1.50 9.51
N LEU A 21 10.34 0.82 9.15
CA LEU A 21 9.33 0.39 10.12
C LEU A 21 9.89 -0.59 11.15
N HIS A 22 10.74 -1.52 10.72
CA HIS A 22 11.39 -2.45 11.64
C HIS A 22 12.31 -1.72 12.62
N ASP A 23 13.12 -0.77 12.14
CA ASP A 23 14.04 0.01 12.98
C ASP A 23 13.29 0.92 13.96
N GLU A 24 12.16 1.50 13.54
CA GLU A 24 11.34 2.39 14.36
C GLU A 24 10.49 1.63 15.40
N TYR A 25 9.94 0.47 15.03
CA TYR A 25 8.96 -0.25 15.86
C TYR A 25 9.47 -1.58 16.45
N ALA A 26 10.74 -1.94 16.23
CA ALA A 26 11.61 -2.97 16.81
C ALA A 26 11.09 -4.39 17.13
N LEU A 27 9.78 -4.68 17.06
CA LEU A 27 9.15 -5.94 17.45
C LEU A 27 7.85 -6.24 16.67
N VAL A 28 7.56 -5.49 15.61
CA VAL A 28 6.37 -5.72 14.79
C VAL A 28 6.72 -6.68 13.67
N THR A 29 6.17 -7.90 13.73
CA THR A 29 6.11 -8.78 12.57
C THR A 29 5.35 -8.06 11.47
N LEU A 30 6.03 -7.77 10.37
CA LEU A 30 5.39 -7.17 9.22
C LEU A 30 4.68 -8.27 8.43
N PHE A 31 3.51 -7.94 7.87
CA PHE A 31 2.80 -8.84 6.98
C PHE A 31 2.74 -8.19 5.60
N PHE A 32 3.32 -8.87 4.61
CA PHE A 32 3.24 -8.42 3.23
C PHE A 32 2.11 -9.15 2.52
N LYS A 33 1.26 -8.36 1.83
CA LYS A 33 0.10 -8.86 1.11
C LYS A 33 0.11 -8.36 -0.33
N MET A 34 -0.07 -9.28 -1.27
CA MET A 34 -0.28 -8.94 -2.68
C MET A 34 -1.27 -9.90 -3.34
N THR A 35 -1.77 -9.55 -4.52
CA THR A 35 -2.54 -10.47 -5.37
C THR A 35 -1.59 -11.21 -6.31
N THR A 36 -1.20 -12.43 -5.92
CA THR A 36 -0.05 -13.20 -6.44
C THR A 36 -0.17 -13.72 -7.88
N ALA A 37 -1.20 -13.33 -8.65
CA ALA A 37 -1.52 -14.03 -9.90
C ALA A 37 -0.60 -13.72 -11.10
N GLN A 38 0.30 -12.73 -11.03
CA GLN A 38 0.93 -12.18 -12.26
C GLN A 38 2.42 -12.46 -12.44
N PHE A 39 3.17 -12.83 -11.40
CA PHE A 39 4.64 -12.94 -11.50
C PHE A 39 5.18 -14.22 -10.87
N ILE A 40 5.57 -15.17 -11.74
CA ILE A 40 6.33 -16.37 -11.37
C ILE A 40 7.66 -15.96 -10.72
N GLY A 41 8.02 -16.59 -9.59
CA GLY A 41 9.26 -16.35 -8.82
C GLY A 41 9.17 -15.22 -7.79
N LEU A 42 8.01 -14.57 -7.67
CA LEU A 42 7.82 -13.46 -6.75
C LEU A 42 7.68 -13.91 -5.29
N GLU A 43 7.10 -15.08 -5.03
CA GLU A 43 7.06 -15.66 -3.68
C GLU A 43 8.48 -15.98 -3.18
N GLU A 44 9.31 -16.64 -4.00
CA GLU A 44 10.71 -16.92 -3.64
C GLU A 44 11.52 -15.64 -3.42
N TYR A 45 11.28 -14.60 -4.23
CA TYR A 45 11.90 -13.28 -4.04
C TYR A 45 11.47 -12.64 -2.72
N VAL A 46 10.16 -12.58 -2.46
CA VAL A 46 9.63 -11.99 -1.24
C VAL A 46 10.06 -12.80 -0.03
N THR A 47 9.91 -14.13 -0.03
CA THR A 47 10.35 -15.01 1.08
C THR A 47 11.86 -14.95 1.29
N GLY A 48 12.66 -14.99 0.22
CA GLY A 48 14.12 -14.89 0.27
C GLY A 48 14.61 -13.54 0.81
N PHE A 49 13.94 -12.45 0.42
CA PHE A 49 14.25 -11.10 0.87
C PHE A 49 13.72 -10.81 2.29
N MET A 50 12.53 -11.32 2.62
CA MET A 50 11.81 -11.07 3.89
C MET A 50 12.21 -12.02 5.03
N ASN A 51 13.19 -12.90 4.81
CA ASN A 51 13.74 -13.86 5.78
C ASN A 51 14.34 -13.24 7.06
N THR A 52 14.17 -11.94 7.28
CA THR A 52 14.43 -11.31 8.57
C THR A 52 13.17 -11.24 9.42
N HIS A 53 12.04 -10.64 9.01
CA HIS A 53 10.90 -10.44 9.94
C HIS A 53 9.50 -10.26 9.30
N THR A 54 9.28 -10.69 8.04
CA THR A 54 7.99 -10.47 7.37
C THR A 54 7.34 -11.78 6.89
N GLN A 55 6.09 -12.02 7.30
CA GLN A 55 5.32 -13.19 6.86
C GLN A 55 4.48 -12.86 5.62
N HIS A 56 4.47 -13.77 4.64
CA HIS A 56 3.53 -13.70 3.52
C HIS A 56 2.16 -14.17 4.01
N VAL A 57 1.11 -13.41 3.68
CA VAL A 57 -0.27 -13.80 3.98
C VAL A 57 -0.87 -14.48 2.76
N ASP A 58 -1.18 -15.76 2.88
CA ASP A 58 -1.91 -16.50 1.85
C ASP A 58 -3.26 -15.84 1.61
N TRP A 59 -3.47 -15.37 0.38
CA TRP A 59 -4.65 -14.62 0.01
C TRP A 59 -5.47 -15.35 -1.04
N PRO A 60 -6.78 -15.54 -0.83
CA PRO A 60 -7.62 -16.19 -1.82
C PRO A 60 -7.64 -15.42 -3.14
N ALA A 61 -7.46 -16.15 -4.24
CA ALA A 61 -7.52 -15.59 -5.57
C ALA A 61 -8.91 -14.96 -5.81
N LYS A 62 -8.92 -13.74 -6.38
CA LYS A 62 -10.13 -12.95 -6.70
C LYS A 62 -10.90 -12.37 -5.49
N SER A 63 -10.31 -12.38 -4.30
CA SER A 63 -10.90 -11.72 -3.11
C SER A 63 -10.45 -10.26 -3.00
N THR A 64 -10.91 -9.44 -3.94
CA THR A 64 -10.69 -7.98 -3.97
C THR A 64 -11.42 -7.28 -2.81
N ASP A 65 -12.60 -7.79 -2.46
CA ASP A 65 -13.45 -7.35 -1.35
C ASP A 65 -12.76 -7.43 0.01
N LEU A 66 -11.93 -8.45 0.20
CA LEU A 66 -11.21 -8.67 1.45
C LEU A 66 -9.93 -7.79 1.53
N ASN A 67 -9.56 -7.04 0.49
CA ASN A 67 -8.33 -6.24 0.48
C ASN A 67 -8.57 -4.81 0.99
N PRO A 68 -8.09 -4.43 2.19
CA PRO A 68 -8.41 -3.12 2.77
C PRO A 68 -7.94 -1.94 1.91
N ILE A 69 -6.90 -2.14 1.08
CA ILE A 69 -6.41 -1.11 0.17
C ILE A 69 -7.43 -0.76 -0.92
N GLU A 70 -8.33 -1.67 -1.30
CA GLU A 70 -9.36 -1.41 -2.30
C GLU A 70 -10.38 -0.40 -1.80
N ASN A 71 -10.78 -0.51 -0.52
CA ASN A 71 -11.61 0.48 0.13
C ASN A 71 -10.91 1.86 0.18
N LEU A 72 -9.63 1.90 0.54
CA LEU A 72 -8.85 3.15 0.53
C LEU A 72 -8.75 3.75 -0.89
N CYS A 73 -8.52 2.92 -1.90
CA CYS A 73 -8.50 3.31 -3.30
C CYS A 73 -9.86 3.89 -3.73
N ASP A 74 -10.97 3.28 -3.33
CA ASP A 74 -12.31 3.76 -3.66
C ASP A 74 -12.64 5.07 -2.97
N MET A 75 -12.30 5.21 -1.69
CA MET A 75 -12.40 6.48 -0.97
C MET A 75 -11.57 7.58 -1.66
N LEU A 76 -10.35 7.25 -2.10
CA LEU A 76 -9.47 8.19 -2.79
C LEU A 76 -10.04 8.61 -4.15
N LYS A 77 -10.52 7.66 -4.96
CA LYS A 77 -11.21 7.93 -6.23
C LYS A 77 -12.40 8.86 -6.01
N GLN A 78 -13.23 8.60 -4.99
CA GLN A 78 -14.38 9.45 -4.68
C GLN A 78 -13.95 10.87 -4.27
N ARG A 79 -12.93 11.02 -3.43
CA ARG A 79 -12.41 12.33 -3.01
C ARG A 79 -11.86 13.13 -4.19
N VAL A 80 -11.08 12.50 -5.07
CA VAL A 80 -10.57 13.15 -6.28
C VAL A 80 -11.73 13.55 -7.21
N LYS A 81 -12.74 12.69 -7.41
CA LYS A 81 -13.92 13.00 -8.23
C LYS A 81 -14.76 14.16 -7.68
N ARG A 82 -14.83 14.31 -6.35
CA ARG A 82 -15.58 15.39 -5.69
C ARG A 82 -14.85 16.73 -5.70
N ARG A 83 -13.60 16.80 -6.17
CA ARG A 83 -12.91 18.08 -6.29
C ARG A 83 -13.62 18.95 -7.32
N ASN A 84 -13.86 20.20 -6.95
CA ASN A 84 -14.43 21.21 -7.86
C ASN A 84 -13.56 21.46 -9.10
N GLN A 85 -12.25 21.18 -9.01
CA GLN A 85 -11.31 21.34 -10.12
C GLN A 85 -10.93 19.99 -10.71
N HIS A 86 -11.43 19.70 -11.91
CA HIS A 86 -11.01 18.54 -12.69
C HIS A 86 -9.55 18.68 -13.15
N SER A 87 -8.80 17.58 -13.09
CA SER A 87 -7.43 17.51 -13.60
C SER A 87 -7.42 17.76 -15.10
N ARG A 88 -6.61 18.71 -15.58
CA ARG A 88 -6.51 19.03 -17.01
C ARG A 88 -5.49 18.15 -17.73
N ASN A 89 -4.57 17.54 -16.97
CA ASN A 89 -3.53 16.65 -17.46
C ASN A 89 -3.14 15.62 -16.38
N LEU A 90 -2.25 14.69 -16.74
CA LEU A 90 -1.80 13.61 -15.85
C LEU A 90 -0.98 14.11 -14.65
N VAL A 91 -0.24 15.22 -14.79
CA VAL A 91 0.53 15.81 -13.69
C VAL A 91 -0.42 16.39 -12.64
N ASP A 92 -1.45 17.12 -13.08
CA ASP A 92 -2.50 17.62 -12.21
C ASP A 92 -3.20 16.46 -11.51
N LEU A 93 -3.57 15.41 -12.25
CA LEU A 93 -4.23 14.24 -11.67
C LEU A 93 -3.34 13.58 -10.58
N ARG A 94 -2.05 13.39 -10.87
CA ARG A 94 -1.08 12.87 -9.89
C ARG A 94 -1.03 13.74 -8.64
N ASN A 95 -0.94 15.05 -8.79
CA ASN A 95 -0.88 15.99 -7.66
C ASN A 95 -2.19 15.98 -6.86
N GLN A 96 -3.34 15.84 -7.52
CA GLN A 96 -4.63 15.72 -6.84
C GLN A 96 -4.73 14.42 -6.04
N ILE A 97 -4.30 13.29 -6.63
CA ILE A 97 -4.25 11.98 -5.96
C ILE A 97 -3.34 12.03 -4.74
N LEU A 98 -2.12 12.57 -4.87
CA LEU A 98 -1.18 12.70 -3.75
C LEU A 98 -1.75 13.58 -2.63
N SER A 99 -2.32 14.74 -2.99
CA SER A 99 -2.90 15.67 -2.03
C SER A 99 -4.10 15.09 -1.28
N GLU A 100 -5.02 14.40 -1.97
CA GLU A 100 -6.15 13.73 -1.30
C GLU A 100 -5.72 12.50 -0.51
N GLY A 101 -4.69 11.77 -0.97
CA GLY A 101 -4.11 10.64 -0.25
C GLY A 101 -3.54 11.07 1.10
N LEU A 102 -2.77 12.16 1.14
CA LEU A 102 -2.23 12.72 2.38
C LEU A 102 -3.33 13.14 3.36
N LYS A 103 -4.39 13.79 2.87
CA LYS A 103 -5.54 14.14 3.71
C LYS A 103 -6.27 12.91 4.22
N LEU A 104 -6.44 11.88 3.39
CA LEU A 104 -7.08 10.62 3.78
C LEU A 104 -6.29 9.92 4.88
N TYR A 105 -4.96 9.85 4.74
CA TYR A 105 -4.08 9.30 5.75
C TYR A 105 -4.19 10.04 7.08
N ALA A 106 -4.17 11.37 7.07
CA ALA A 106 -4.33 12.18 8.28
C ALA A 106 -5.67 11.92 8.99
N THR A 107 -6.79 11.88 8.23
CA THR A 107 -8.11 11.56 8.80
C THR A 107 -8.17 10.13 9.34
N TYR A 108 -7.66 9.16 8.60
CA TYR A 108 -7.68 7.75 9.01
C TYR A 108 -6.87 7.53 10.28
N ARG A 109 -5.68 8.14 10.37
CA ARG A 109 -4.85 8.09 11.57
C ARG A 109 -5.56 8.68 12.77
N GLN A 110 -6.24 9.83 12.62
CA GLN A 110 -6.99 10.44 13.73
C GLN A 110 -8.15 9.54 14.16
N ASN A 111 -8.95 9.04 13.23
CA ASN A 111 -10.06 8.13 13.55
C ASN A 111 -9.59 6.87 14.27
N LEU A 112 -8.42 6.35 13.89
CA LEU A 112 -7.83 5.18 14.55
C LEU A 112 -7.41 5.51 15.98
N LEU A 113 -6.79 6.68 16.23
CA LEU A 113 -6.47 7.14 17.58
C LEU A 113 -7.73 7.35 18.42
N ASP A 114 -8.78 7.94 17.86
CA ASP A 114 -10.04 8.23 18.55
C ASP A 114 -10.86 6.97 18.86
N SER A 115 -10.61 5.87 18.14
CA SER A 115 -11.31 4.59 18.33
C SER A 115 -10.63 3.68 19.36
N LEU A 116 -9.45 4.06 19.89
CA LEU A 116 -8.79 3.29 20.94
C LEU A 116 -9.54 3.48 22.26
N PRO A 117 -9.84 2.41 23.01
CA PRO A 117 -10.46 2.54 24.33
C PRO A 117 -9.52 3.30 25.28
N ASN A 118 -10.09 4.22 26.06
CA ASN A 118 -9.40 4.95 27.13
C ASN A 118 -8.93 4.04 28.26
#